data_AF-A0A258B937-F1
#
_entry.id   AF-A0A258B937-F1
#
_cell.length_a   1.000
_cell.length_b   1.000
_cell.length_c   1.000
_cell.angle_alpha   90.00
_cell.angle_beta   90.00
_cell.angle_gamma   90.00
#
_symmetry.space_group_name_H-M   'P 1'
#
loop_
_entity.id
_entity.type
_entity.pdbx_description
1 polymer ?
#
loop_
_entity_poly.entity_id
_entity_poly.type
_entity_poly.pdbx_seq_one_letter_code
_entity_poly.pdbx_strand_id
1 'polypeptide(L)'
;MSIWPKVPAPFVRRLLSGHKILGLALCGILYLICLTGWVGVYYVEVERWERPNIPEFSTATPEAIARATADMRAVMMADDHRGPLDTDLYITPPSQNMPRLTVGYGHESRGYDQDGRYVGEASHDLTHFLTELHYYMHLPETFGMIVVCLFGVGMMALLIGGAMSHHYPDRHGDRSGATGGAGHGRALLRWQQPQGL
;
A
#
# COMPACT_ATOMS: atom_id res chain seq x y z
N MET A 1 11.80 -43.65 30.06
CA MET A 1 10.46 -43.86 29.45
C MET A 1 10.02 -42.51 28.90
N SER A 2 9.89 -42.35 27.58
CA SER A 2 9.46 -41.07 27.00
C SER A 2 7.96 -40.90 27.25
N ILE A 3 7.60 -39.93 28.08
CA ILE A 3 6.22 -39.56 28.48
C ILE A 3 5.47 -38.76 27.41
N TRP A 4 6.09 -38.54 26.23
CA TRP A 4 5.47 -37.77 25.15
C TRP A 4 4.86 -38.70 24.10
N PRO A 5 3.57 -38.55 23.76
CA PRO A 5 2.96 -39.34 22.69
C PRO A 5 3.67 -39.02 21.37
N LYS A 6 4.18 -40.06 20.71
CA LYS A 6 4.86 -39.93 19.41
C LYS A 6 3.82 -39.59 18.35
N VAL A 7 3.81 -38.33 17.91
CA VAL A 7 2.94 -37.87 16.82
C VAL A 7 3.36 -38.60 15.53
N PRO A 8 2.42 -39.20 14.77
CA PRO A 8 2.77 -39.96 13.58
C PRO A 8 3.37 -39.06 12.50
N ALA A 9 4.49 -39.47 11.89
CA ALA A 9 5.17 -38.75 10.82
C ALA A 9 4.27 -38.26 9.65
N PRO A 10 3.27 -39.03 9.15
CA PRO A 10 2.35 -38.52 8.13
C PRO A 10 1.48 -37.34 8.59
N PHE A 11 1.15 -37.27 9.88
CA PHE A 11 0.40 -36.14 10.44
C PHE A 11 1.25 -34.86 10.44
N VAL A 12 2.50 -34.94 10.91
CA VAL A 12 3.45 -33.82 10.89
C VAL A 12 3.67 -33.30 9.47
N ARG A 13 3.83 -34.21 8.48
CA ARG A 13 3.98 -33.83 7.07
C ARG A 13 2.75 -33.09 6.52
N ARG A 14 1.53 -33.53 6.87
CA ARG A 14 0.29 -32.84 6.49
C ARG A 14 0.20 -31.45 7.12
N LEU A 15 0.54 -31.33 8.41
CA LEU A 15 0.55 -30.04 9.10
C LEU A 15 1.54 -29.05 8.46
N LEU A 16 2.77 -29.50 8.17
CA LEU A 16 3.78 -28.69 7.48
C LEU A 16 3.32 -28.25 6.09
N SER A 17 2.65 -29.14 5.34
CA SER A 17 2.07 -28.80 4.04
C SER A 17 0.97 -27.75 4.17
N GLY A 18 0.07 -27.90 5.15
CA GLY A 18 -0.97 -26.92 5.43
C GLY A 18 -0.41 -25.56 5.83
N HIS A 19 0.60 -25.54 6.70
CA HIS A 19 1.25 -24.30 7.14
C HIS A 19 1.91 -23.55 5.97
N LYS A 20 2.56 -24.26 5.05
CA LYS A 20 3.15 -23.66 3.84
C LYS A 20 2.10 -22.98 2.95
N ILE A 21 0.99 -23.66 2.70
CA ILE A 21 -0.08 -23.13 1.84
C ILE A 21 -0.74 -21.93 2.50
N LEU A 22 -1.04 -22.02 3.81
CA LEU A 22 -1.60 -20.92 4.57
C LEU A 22 -0.66 -19.70 4.59
N GLY A 23 0.61 -19.91 4.86
CA GLY A 23 1.62 -18.85 4.86
C GLY A 23 1.74 -18.18 3.49
N LEU A 24 1.73 -18.95 2.40
CA LEU A 24 1.77 -18.43 1.05
C LEU A 24 0.52 -17.60 0.72
N ALA A 25 -0.67 -18.08 1.10
CA ALA A 25 -1.92 -17.36 0.90
C ALA A 25 -1.94 -16.03 1.67
N LEU A 26 -1.56 -16.04 2.96
CA LEU A 26 -1.48 -14.84 3.79
C LEU A 26 -0.45 -13.84 3.25
N CYS A 27 0.72 -14.33 2.79
CA CYS A 27 1.73 -13.49 2.17
C CYS A 27 1.24 -12.86 0.86
N GLY A 28 0.47 -13.60 0.05
CA GLY A 28 -0.12 -13.08 -1.18
C GLY A 28 -1.12 -11.95 -0.92
N ILE A 29 -1.99 -12.13 0.08
CA ILE A 29 -2.94 -11.09 0.50
C ILE A 29 -2.20 -9.85 1.01
N LEU A 30 -1.24 -10.05 1.92
CA LEU A 30 -0.45 -8.95 2.47
C LEU A 30 0.34 -8.22 1.38
N TYR A 31 0.89 -8.94 0.40
CA TYR A 31 1.56 -8.34 -0.75
C TYR A 31 0.62 -7.42 -1.53
N LEU A 32 -0.62 -7.85 -1.81
CA LEU A 32 -1.61 -7.02 -2.49
C LEU A 32 -1.92 -5.75 -1.69
N ILE A 33 -2.17 -5.87 -0.39
CA ILE A 33 -2.41 -4.72 0.50
C ILE A 33 -1.22 -3.75 0.47
N CYS A 34 0.00 -4.25 0.60
CA CYS A 34 1.20 -3.42 0.58
C CYS A 34 1.43 -2.77 -0.79
N LEU A 35 1.19 -3.49 -1.87
CA LEU A 35 1.34 -2.98 -3.23
C LEU A 35 0.34 -1.84 -3.50
N THR A 36 -0.94 -2.03 -3.16
CA THR A 36 -1.95 -0.98 -3.32
C THR A 36 -1.68 0.21 -2.42
N GLY A 37 -1.17 -0.01 -1.20
CA GLY A 37 -0.78 1.06 -0.29
C GLY A 37 0.39 1.88 -0.82
N TRP A 38 1.38 1.23 -1.41
CA TRP A 38 2.49 1.90 -2.08
C TRP A 38 2.03 2.72 -3.29
N VAL A 39 1.15 2.17 -4.13
CA VAL A 39 0.54 2.92 -5.24
C VAL A 39 -0.27 4.10 -4.72
N GLY A 40 -0.97 3.94 -3.59
CA GLY A 40 -1.76 4.99 -2.95
C GLY A 40 -0.95 6.23 -2.51
N VAL A 41 0.37 6.11 -2.33
CA VAL A 41 1.24 7.28 -2.09
C VAL A 41 1.26 8.23 -3.30
N TYR A 42 1.06 7.69 -4.50
CA TYR A 42 1.03 8.42 -5.78
C TYR A 42 -0.39 8.66 -6.30
N TYR A 43 -1.38 8.73 -5.41
CA TYR A 43 -2.79 8.83 -5.80
C TYR A 43 -3.06 10.00 -6.77
N VAL A 44 -2.44 11.16 -6.51
CA VAL A 44 -2.59 12.36 -7.33
C VAL A 44 -2.04 12.15 -8.73
N GLU A 45 -0.88 11.51 -8.86
CA GLU A 45 -0.28 11.19 -10.14
C GLU A 45 -1.12 10.17 -10.91
N VAL A 46 -1.60 9.13 -10.23
CA VAL A 46 -2.45 8.08 -10.85
C VAL A 46 -3.78 8.68 -11.32
N GLU A 47 -4.44 9.50 -10.50
CA GLU A 47 -5.67 10.21 -10.86
C GLU A 47 -5.46 11.11 -12.09
N ARG A 48 -4.32 11.81 -12.15
CA ARG A 48 -3.97 12.63 -13.32
C ARG A 48 -3.74 11.80 -14.58
N TRP A 49 -3.10 10.64 -14.45
CA TRP A 49 -2.86 9.71 -15.57
C TRP A 49 -4.12 9.00 -16.04
N GLU A 50 -5.11 8.82 -15.17
CA GLU A 50 -6.41 8.24 -15.51
C GLU A 50 -7.20 9.13 -16.47
N ARG A 51 -7.08 10.47 -16.32
CA ARG A 51 -7.74 11.45 -17.18
C ARG A 51 -6.72 12.39 -17.84
N PRO A 52 -5.96 11.94 -18.85
CA PRO A 52 -4.94 12.77 -19.51
C PRO A 52 -5.54 13.87 -20.39
N ASN A 53 -6.84 13.83 -20.66
CA ASN A 53 -7.58 14.74 -21.51
C ASN A 53 -8.00 16.05 -20.81
N ILE A 54 -7.93 16.12 -19.48
CA ILE A 54 -8.29 17.33 -18.74
C ILE A 54 -7.11 18.32 -18.78
N PRO A 55 -7.32 19.57 -19.23
CA PRO A 55 -6.26 20.56 -19.32
C PRO A 55 -5.63 20.85 -17.95
N GLU A 56 -4.31 21.02 -17.93
CA GLU A 56 -3.57 21.36 -16.72
C GLU A 56 -3.15 22.83 -16.72
N PHE A 57 -3.46 23.53 -15.64
CA PHE A 57 -3.16 24.95 -15.44
C PHE A 57 -3.03 25.28 -13.96
N SER A 58 -2.29 26.33 -13.62
CA SER A 58 -1.95 26.66 -12.23
C SER A 58 -2.88 27.68 -11.57
N THR A 59 -3.70 28.38 -12.34
CA THR A 59 -4.53 29.49 -11.85
C THR A 59 -5.87 29.51 -12.57
N ALA A 60 -6.96 29.70 -11.83
CA ALA A 60 -8.30 29.97 -12.36
C ALA A 60 -8.78 31.33 -11.85
N THR A 61 -9.51 32.08 -12.67
CA THR A 61 -10.15 33.32 -12.19
C THR A 61 -11.38 32.99 -11.34
N PRO A 62 -11.79 33.86 -10.40
CA PRO A 62 -13.02 33.65 -9.63
C PRO A 62 -14.27 33.45 -10.51
N GLU A 63 -14.31 34.12 -11.67
CA GLU A 63 -15.41 33.99 -12.63
C GLU A 63 -15.42 32.62 -13.29
N ALA A 64 -14.26 32.04 -13.59
CA ALA A 64 -14.15 30.69 -14.13
C ALA A 64 -14.63 29.64 -13.10
N ILE A 65 -14.23 29.79 -11.84
CA ILE A 65 -14.69 28.93 -10.74
C ILE A 65 -16.21 29.06 -10.56
N ALA A 66 -16.75 30.29 -10.58
CA ALA A 66 -18.18 30.52 -10.46
C ALA A 66 -18.99 29.90 -11.63
N ARG A 67 -18.47 29.96 -12.86
CA ARG A 67 -19.07 29.29 -14.03
C ARG A 67 -19.07 27.77 -13.88
N ALA A 68 -17.94 27.17 -13.52
CA ALA A 68 -17.83 25.74 -13.27
C ALA A 68 -18.78 25.26 -12.15
N THR A 69 -18.84 26.02 -11.06
CA THR A 69 -19.75 25.79 -9.94
C THR A 69 -21.22 25.85 -10.37
N ALA A 70 -21.58 26.84 -11.19
CA ALA A 70 -22.96 27.00 -11.67
C ALA A 70 -23.36 25.85 -12.61
N ASP A 71 -22.45 25.40 -13.48
CA ASP A 71 -22.64 24.24 -14.35
C ASP A 71 -22.85 22.97 -13.53
N MET A 72 -21.94 22.64 -12.61
CA MET A 72 -22.07 21.44 -11.80
C MET A 72 -23.31 21.46 -10.90
N ARG A 73 -23.69 22.63 -10.37
CA ARG A 73 -24.94 22.78 -9.63
C ARG A 73 -26.17 22.49 -10.49
N ALA A 74 -26.19 22.92 -11.75
CA ALA A 74 -27.30 22.63 -12.65
C ALA A 74 -27.43 21.13 -12.92
N VAL A 75 -26.29 20.44 -13.07
CA VAL A 75 -26.23 18.97 -13.23
C VAL A 75 -26.75 18.27 -11.98
N MET A 76 -26.24 18.66 -10.81
CA MET A 76 -26.65 18.11 -9.52
C MET A 76 -28.16 18.22 -9.28
N MET A 77 -28.77 19.35 -9.70
CA MET A 77 -30.21 19.58 -9.53
C MET A 77 -31.07 18.84 -10.57
N ALA A 78 -30.47 18.41 -11.68
CA ALA A 78 -31.14 17.62 -12.72
C ALA A 78 -30.98 16.10 -12.49
N ASP A 79 -30.15 15.69 -11.52
CA ASP A 79 -29.91 14.29 -11.20
C ASP A 79 -30.99 13.75 -10.26
N ASP A 80 -31.97 13.06 -10.85
CA ASP A 80 -33.06 12.39 -10.12
C ASP A 80 -32.59 11.15 -9.32
N HIS A 81 -31.37 10.67 -9.56
CA HIS A 81 -30.82 9.45 -8.93
C HIS A 81 -29.91 9.78 -7.74
N ARG A 82 -29.76 11.08 -7.45
CA ARG A 82 -28.93 11.58 -6.37
C ARG A 82 -29.34 11.00 -5.01
N GLY A 83 -28.35 10.57 -4.24
CA GLY A 83 -28.59 10.09 -2.88
C GLY A 83 -29.14 11.22 -1.99
N PRO A 84 -29.91 10.88 -0.93
CA PRO A 84 -30.43 11.89 0.00
C PRO A 84 -29.32 12.69 0.71
N LEU A 85 -28.07 12.21 0.68
CA LEU A 85 -26.91 12.83 1.32
C LEU A 85 -26.04 13.66 0.37
N ASP A 86 -26.20 13.56 -0.95
CA ASP A 86 -25.31 14.24 -1.91
C ASP A 86 -25.72 15.71 -2.13
N THR A 87 -25.90 16.45 -1.03
CA THR A 87 -26.39 17.84 -1.07
C THR A 87 -25.28 18.87 -1.23
N ASP A 88 -24.05 18.47 -0.96
CA ASP A 88 -22.89 19.35 -0.94
C ASP A 88 -22.14 19.32 -2.27
N LEU A 89 -21.63 20.49 -2.64
CA LEU A 89 -20.78 20.68 -3.82
C LEU A 89 -19.32 20.86 -3.36
N TYR A 90 -18.43 20.05 -3.91
CA TYR A 90 -17.00 20.14 -3.68
C TYR A 90 -16.33 20.85 -4.85
N ILE A 91 -15.57 21.90 -4.55
CA ILE A 91 -14.82 22.67 -5.55
C ILE A 91 -13.35 22.50 -5.24
N THR A 92 -12.60 21.98 -6.20
CA THR A 92 -11.15 21.81 -6.10
C THR A 92 -10.48 22.78 -7.07
N PRO A 93 -10.02 23.94 -6.59
CA PRO A 93 -9.30 24.88 -7.43
C PRO A 93 -7.92 24.33 -7.82
N PRO A 94 -7.32 24.82 -8.92
CA PRO A 94 -6.00 24.38 -9.32
C PRO A 94 -4.95 24.66 -8.24
N SER A 95 -4.13 23.65 -7.96
CA SER A 95 -3.03 23.70 -6.99
C SER A 95 -1.76 23.11 -7.59
N GLN A 96 -0.62 23.19 -6.89
CA GLN A 96 0.64 22.63 -7.39
C GLN A 96 0.58 21.12 -7.61
N ASN A 97 -0.11 20.39 -6.73
CA ASN A 97 -0.19 18.93 -6.80
C ASN A 97 -1.29 18.50 -7.79
N MET A 98 -2.42 19.22 -7.80
CA MET A 98 -3.54 18.98 -8.69
C MET A 98 -3.79 20.23 -9.55
N PRO A 99 -3.08 20.41 -10.68
CA PRO A 99 -3.16 21.60 -11.52
C PRO A 99 -4.39 21.57 -12.43
N ARG A 100 -5.56 21.29 -11.88
CA ARG A 100 -6.83 21.14 -12.61
C ARG A 100 -7.94 21.79 -11.82
N LEU A 101 -8.93 22.34 -12.51
CA LEU A 101 -10.18 22.78 -11.89
C LEU A 101 -11.18 21.63 -11.98
N THR A 102 -11.56 21.07 -10.83
CA THR A 102 -12.61 20.06 -10.75
C THR A 102 -13.71 20.48 -9.80
N VAL A 103 -14.95 20.11 -10.12
CA VAL A 103 -16.12 20.34 -9.29
C VAL A 103 -16.95 19.07 -9.25
N GLY A 104 -17.35 18.65 -8.06
CA GLY A 104 -18.05 17.39 -7.84
C GLY A 104 -19.18 17.49 -6.82
N TYR A 105 -20.05 16.48 -6.79
CA TYR A 105 -21.03 16.22 -5.73
C TYR A 105 -21.14 14.69 -5.56
N GLY A 106 -21.29 14.21 -4.33
CA GLY A 106 -21.32 12.76 -4.08
C GLY A 106 -20.12 12.04 -4.71
N HIS A 107 -20.40 11.10 -5.63
CA HIS A 107 -19.38 10.36 -6.41
C HIS A 107 -19.13 10.93 -7.81
N GLU A 108 -19.87 11.97 -8.22
CA GLU A 108 -19.75 12.59 -9.53
C GLU A 108 -18.74 13.74 -9.50
N SER A 109 -17.87 13.81 -10.50
CA SER A 109 -16.85 14.84 -10.61
C SER A 109 -16.65 15.25 -12.06
N ARG A 110 -16.54 16.55 -12.31
CA ARG A 110 -16.33 17.15 -13.63
C ARG A 110 -15.08 18.00 -13.66
N GLY A 111 -14.34 17.89 -14.77
CA GLY A 111 -13.19 18.73 -15.08
C GLY A 111 -13.59 19.95 -15.92
N TYR A 112 -12.91 21.06 -15.66
CA TYR A 112 -13.14 22.34 -16.33
C TYR A 112 -11.84 22.93 -16.88
N ASP A 113 -11.93 23.71 -17.96
CA ASP A 113 -10.81 24.50 -18.48
C ASP A 113 -10.55 25.78 -17.64
N GLN A 114 -9.51 26.54 -18.02
CA GLN A 114 -9.15 27.81 -17.39
C GLN A 114 -10.26 28.88 -17.45
N ASP A 115 -11.18 28.77 -18.41
CA ASP A 115 -12.33 29.66 -18.57
C ASP A 115 -13.55 29.18 -17.78
N GLY A 116 -13.49 28.00 -17.15
CA GLY A 116 -14.61 27.39 -16.44
C GLY A 116 -15.62 26.70 -17.36
N ARG A 117 -15.22 26.29 -18.57
CA ARG A 117 -16.02 25.45 -19.47
C ARG A 117 -15.79 23.99 -19.16
N TYR A 118 -16.86 23.20 -19.24
CA TYR A 118 -16.79 21.75 -19.09
C TYR A 118 -15.93 21.12 -20.19
N VAL A 119 -15.00 20.25 -19.80
CA VAL A 119 -14.11 19.52 -20.72
C VAL A 119 -14.28 18.01 -20.65
N GLY A 120 -14.84 17.48 -19.56
CA GLY A 120 -15.05 16.05 -19.39
C GLY A 120 -15.32 15.65 -17.94
N GLU A 121 -15.66 14.39 -17.75
CA GLU A 121 -15.72 13.78 -16.41
C GLU A 121 -14.33 13.67 -15.79
N ALA A 122 -14.26 13.98 -14.51
CA ALA A 122 -13.08 13.85 -13.65
C ALA A 122 -13.28 12.74 -12.61
N SER A 123 -14.07 11.71 -12.96
CA SER A 123 -14.17 10.48 -12.18
C SER A 123 -12.85 9.69 -12.24
N HIS A 124 -12.54 9.02 -11.14
CA HIS A 124 -11.25 8.40 -10.87
C HIS A 124 -11.42 6.95 -10.41
N ASP A 125 -12.04 6.15 -11.28
CA ASP A 125 -12.51 4.79 -11.03
C ASP A 125 -11.37 3.84 -10.65
N LEU A 126 -10.21 3.95 -11.29
CA LEU A 126 -9.05 3.12 -10.99
C LEU A 126 -8.51 3.42 -9.59
N THR A 127 -8.28 4.69 -9.26
CA THR A 127 -7.74 5.00 -7.92
C THR A 127 -8.79 4.80 -6.83
N HIS A 128 -10.08 4.96 -7.15
CA HIS A 128 -11.17 4.54 -6.27
C HIS A 128 -11.10 3.03 -6.00
N PHE A 129 -11.02 2.21 -7.05
CA PHE A 129 -10.86 0.76 -6.93
C PHE A 129 -9.61 0.37 -6.13
N LEU A 130 -8.46 0.98 -6.39
CA LEU A 130 -7.22 0.71 -5.67
C LEU A 130 -7.34 1.07 -4.18
N THR A 131 -8.05 2.16 -3.88
CA THR A 131 -8.33 2.61 -2.51
C THR A 131 -9.25 1.63 -1.80
N GLU A 132 -10.34 1.21 -2.42
CA GLU A 132 -11.24 0.20 -1.88
C GLU A 132 -10.55 -1.15 -1.67
N LEU A 133 -9.72 -1.56 -2.62
CA LEU A 133 -8.92 -2.78 -2.51
C LEU A 133 -7.92 -2.68 -1.35
N HIS A 134 -7.31 -1.51 -1.12
CA HIS A 134 -6.37 -1.29 -0.03
C HIS A 134 -7.04 -1.27 1.35
N TYR A 135 -8.13 -0.51 1.52
CA TYR A 135 -8.78 -0.32 2.82
C TYR A 135 -9.78 -1.41 3.18
N TYR A 136 -10.46 -1.99 2.18
CA TYR A 136 -11.57 -2.90 2.39
C TYR A 136 -11.37 -4.27 1.73
N MET A 137 -10.36 -4.43 0.87
CA MET A 137 -10.18 -5.63 0.04
C MET A 137 -11.43 -6.00 -0.78
N HIS A 138 -12.27 -5.02 -1.10
CA HIS A 138 -13.59 -5.23 -1.73
C HIS A 138 -14.60 -6.03 -0.87
N LEU A 139 -14.38 -6.14 0.45
CA LEU A 139 -15.35 -6.68 1.41
C LEU A 139 -16.26 -5.56 1.96
N PRO A 140 -17.36 -5.89 2.66
CA PRO A 140 -18.16 -4.88 3.37
C PRO A 140 -17.28 -4.00 4.27
N GLU A 141 -17.44 -2.67 4.18
CA GLU A 141 -16.47 -1.69 4.68
C GLU A 141 -15.96 -1.97 6.09
N THR A 142 -16.86 -2.19 7.05
CA THR A 142 -16.49 -2.43 8.45
C THR A 142 -15.65 -3.69 8.61
N PHE A 143 -16.00 -4.76 7.90
CA PHE A 143 -15.29 -6.03 7.99
C PHE A 143 -13.95 -5.97 7.28
N GLY A 144 -13.92 -5.41 6.07
CA GLY A 144 -12.70 -5.22 5.28
C GLY A 144 -11.64 -4.42 6.05
N MET A 145 -12.05 -3.30 6.65
CA MET A 145 -11.15 -2.45 7.42
C MET A 145 -10.53 -3.19 8.62
N ILE A 146 -11.31 -3.98 9.36
CA ILE A 146 -10.80 -4.76 10.50
C ILE A 146 -9.76 -5.77 10.03
N VAL A 147 -10.02 -6.47 8.92
CA VAL A 147 -9.10 -7.49 8.39
C VAL A 147 -7.79 -6.85 7.93
N VAL A 148 -7.85 -5.75 7.16
CA VAL A 148 -6.66 -5.03 6.69
C VAL A 148 -5.83 -4.52 7.87
N CYS A 149 -6.47 -3.94 8.89
CA CYS A 149 -5.80 -3.50 10.11
C CYS A 149 -5.08 -4.67 10.82
N LEU A 150 -5.69 -5.85 10.89
CA LEU A 150 -5.07 -7.03 11.50
C LEU A 150 -3.82 -7.48 10.74
N PHE A 151 -3.87 -7.46 9.40
CA PHE A 151 -2.69 -7.73 8.57
C PHE A 151 -1.59 -6.69 8.81
N GLY A 152 -1.93 -5.40 8.89
CA GLY A 152 -0.98 -4.32 9.16
C GLY A 152 -0.29 -4.45 10.53
N VAL A 153 -1.06 -4.67 11.60
CA VAL A 153 -0.52 -4.86 12.96
C VAL A 153 0.28 -6.17 13.04
N GLY A 154 -0.21 -7.23 12.42
CA GLY A 154 0.50 -8.51 12.36
C GLY A 154 1.85 -8.39 11.67
N MET A 155 1.90 -7.69 10.52
CA MET A 155 3.15 -7.38 9.83
C MET A 155 4.10 -6.57 10.71
N MET A 156 3.61 -5.51 11.38
CA MET A 156 4.42 -4.71 12.29
C MET A 156 5.01 -5.55 13.43
N ALA A 157 4.21 -6.42 14.05
CA ALA A 157 4.68 -7.32 15.10
C ALA A 157 5.76 -8.29 14.60
N LEU A 158 5.60 -8.84 13.39
CA LEU A 158 6.59 -9.73 12.76
C LEU A 158 7.88 -8.99 12.41
N LEU A 159 7.80 -7.75 11.91
CA LEU A 159 8.96 -6.92 11.59
C LEU A 159 9.76 -6.58 12.86
N ILE A 160 9.08 -6.10 13.91
CA ILE A 160 9.72 -5.78 15.19
C ILE A 160 10.33 -7.04 15.81
N GLY A 161 9.59 -8.15 15.84
CA GLY A 161 10.09 -9.43 16.37
C GLY A 161 11.30 -9.94 15.60
N GLY A 162 11.28 -9.85 14.26
CA GLY A 162 12.40 -10.19 13.40
C GLY A 162 13.63 -9.34 13.66
N ALA A 163 13.46 -8.02 13.72
CA ALA A 163 14.55 -7.09 14.02
C ALA A 163 15.20 -7.39 15.39
N MET A 164 14.39 -7.60 16.44
CA MET A 164 14.89 -7.97 17.77
C MET A 164 15.65 -9.31 17.75
N SER A 165 15.21 -10.29 16.95
CA SER A 165 15.86 -11.59 16.86
C SER A 165 17.24 -11.54 16.19
N HIS A 166 17.45 -10.61 15.26
CA HIS A 166 18.74 -10.40 14.59
C HIS A 166 19.79 -9.74 15.51
N HIS A 167 19.35 -8.98 16.51
CA HIS A 167 20.24 -8.29 17.45
C HIS A 167 20.74 -9.14 18.63
N TYR A 168 20.60 -10.46 18.62
CA TYR A 168 21.21 -11.27 19.69
C TYR A 168 22.74 -11.24 19.53
N PRO A 169 23.50 -10.63 20.46
CA PRO A 169 24.93 -10.42 20.26
C PRO A 169 25.66 -11.75 20.18
N ASP A 170 26.54 -11.89 19.19
CA ASP A 170 27.52 -12.96 19.11
C ASP A 170 28.33 -12.98 20.40
N ARG A 171 27.93 -13.80 21.37
CA ARG A 171 28.79 -14.19 22.49
C ARG A 171 29.88 -15.10 21.93
N HIS A 172 30.83 -14.51 21.21
CA HIS A 172 32.16 -15.09 21.05
C HIS A 172 32.81 -15.09 22.43
N GLY A 173 32.57 -16.18 23.17
CA GLY A 173 33.39 -16.55 24.30
C GLY A 173 34.80 -16.79 23.80
N ASP A 174 35.70 -15.86 24.14
CA ASP A 174 37.13 -16.11 24.17
C ASP A 174 37.38 -17.30 25.10
N ARG A 175 37.64 -18.46 24.49
CA ARG A 175 38.21 -19.63 25.14
C ARG A 175 39.56 -19.91 24.48
N SER A 176 40.50 -18.99 24.67
CA SER A 176 41.91 -19.17 24.28
C SER A 176 42.78 -19.19 25.53
N GLY A 177 43.04 -20.39 26.08
CA GLY A 177 43.93 -20.49 27.24
C GLY A 177 44.09 -21.87 27.86
N ALA A 178 43.82 -22.96 27.14
CA ALA A 178 44.26 -24.30 27.54
C ALA A 178 45.27 -24.79 26.50
N THR A 179 46.54 -24.49 26.76
CA THR A 179 47.68 -25.03 26.03
C THR A 179 47.83 -26.52 26.32
N GLY A 180 47.85 -27.35 25.28
CA GLY A 180 48.40 -28.71 25.35
C GLY A 180 47.69 -29.70 24.44
N GLY A 181 48.29 -30.00 23.28
CA GLY A 181 47.92 -31.17 22.48
C GLY A 181 47.95 -30.92 20.98
N ALA A 182 48.99 -31.42 20.35
CA ALA A 182 49.31 -31.28 18.93
C ALA A 182 48.28 -31.89 17.97
N GLY A 183 48.25 -31.37 16.73
CA GLY A 183 48.02 -32.20 15.56
C GLY A 183 47.03 -31.66 14.52
N HIS A 184 47.60 -31.08 13.46
CA HIS A 184 47.16 -31.18 12.05
C HIS A 184 45.78 -30.63 11.64
N GLY A 185 45.82 -29.55 10.82
CA GLY A 185 44.68 -29.24 9.94
C GLY A 185 44.43 -27.77 9.59
N ARG A 186 45.43 -26.88 9.57
CA ARG A 186 45.27 -25.54 8.95
C ARG A 186 45.79 -25.56 7.52
N ALA A 187 44.89 -25.68 6.55
CA ALA A 187 45.05 -25.07 5.25
C ALA A 187 43.66 -25.01 4.58
N LEU A 188 43.15 -23.82 4.34
CA LEU A 188 42.99 -23.29 2.97
C LEU A 188 42.20 -21.97 3.00
N LEU A 189 42.69 -21.03 2.17
CA LEU A 189 42.04 -19.80 1.70
C LEU A 189 42.24 -18.52 2.53
N ARG A 190 43.50 -18.08 2.55
CA ARG A 190 43.91 -16.68 2.73
C ARG A 190 43.95 -16.02 1.35
N TRP A 191 42.86 -15.36 0.95
CA TRP A 191 42.85 -14.46 -0.22
C TRP A 191 43.04 -13.00 0.23
N GLN A 192 43.71 -12.23 -0.63
CA GLN A 192 44.02 -10.80 -0.56
C GLN A 192 45.18 -10.39 0.36
N GLN A 193 46.32 -10.02 -0.26
CA GLN A 193 46.63 -8.61 -0.54
C GLN A 193 47.80 -8.53 -1.55
N PRO A 194 47.72 -7.63 -2.55
CA PRO A 194 48.72 -7.49 -3.61
C PRO A 194 49.98 -6.75 -3.12
N GLN A 195 51.13 -7.12 -3.68
CA GLN A 195 52.42 -6.50 -3.40
C GLN A 195 52.57 -5.17 -4.15
N GLY A 196 53.08 -4.16 -3.46
CA GLY A 196 53.45 -2.87 -4.05
C GLY A 196 54.63 -2.27 -3.29
N LEU A 197 55.82 -2.60 -3.80
CA LEU A 197 57.13 -1.93 -3.79
C LEU A 197 57.64 -1.26 -2.50
#